data_AF-A0A656K5I7-F1
#
_entry.id   AF-A0A656K5I7-F1
#
_cell.length_a   1.000
_cell.length_b   1.000
_cell.length_c   1.000
_cell.angle_alpha   90.00
_cell.angle_beta   90.00
_cell.angle_gamma   90.00
#
_symmetry.space_group_name_H-M   'P 1'
#
loop_
_entity.id
_entity.type
_entity.pdbx_description
1 polymer ?
#
loop_
_entity_poly.entity_id
_entity_poly.type
_entity_poly.pdbx_seq_one_letter_code
_entity_poly.pdbx_strand_id
1 'polypeptide(L)'
;MPYLDIPFQHASPKILKLMKRPAFEDKTLARIKNWREQCPDLIIRSTFIVGFPGETEEDFQYLLDWLTEAQLDRVGCFQYSPVEGAPANLL
;
A
#
# COMPACT_ATOMS: atom_id res chain seq x y z
N MET A 1 -20.49 -7.69 -9.88
CA MET A 1 -20.01 -7.54 -8.49
C MET A 1 -19.30 -6.20 -8.39
N PRO A 2 -19.53 -5.43 -7.31
CA PRO A 2 -18.83 -4.17 -7.08
C PRO A 2 -17.32 -4.43 -6.92
N TYR A 3 -16.51 -3.60 -7.57
CA TYR A 3 -15.07 -3.80 -7.69
C TYR A 3 -14.35 -2.47 -7.52
N LEU A 4 -13.33 -2.46 -6.66
CA LEU A 4 -12.56 -1.28 -6.33
C LEU A 4 -11.07 -1.57 -6.53
N ASP A 5 -10.46 -0.86 -7.48
CA ASP A 5 -9.02 -0.94 -7.76
C ASP A 5 -8.35 0.34 -7.29
N ILE A 6 -7.63 0.26 -6.17
CA ILE A 6 -6.96 1.42 -5.57
C ILE A 6 -5.49 1.04 -5.31
N PRO A 7 -4.53 1.74 -5.91
CA PRO A 7 -3.12 1.47 -5.68
C PRO A 7 -2.65 2.13 -4.38
N PHE A 8 -2.56 1.35 -3.29
CA PHE A 8 -2.01 1.82 -2.02
C PHE A 8 -0.47 2.04 -2.06
N GLN A 9 0.24 1.33 -2.94
CA GLN A 9 1.71 1.37 -3.13
C GLN A 9 2.53 0.84 -1.96
N HIS A 10 2.32 1.34 -0.74
CA HIS A 10 2.96 0.82 0.47
C HIS A 10 2.01 1.03 1.66
N ALA A 11 2.31 0.40 2.80
CA ALA A 11 1.57 0.60 4.05
C ALA A 11 2.35 1.45 5.05
N SER A 12 3.68 1.30 5.14
CA SER A 12 4.53 2.10 6.02
C SER A 12 4.36 3.61 5.78
N PRO A 13 3.97 4.37 6.82
CA PRO A 13 3.93 5.83 6.85
C PRO A 13 5.19 6.50 6.27
N LYS A 14 6.35 6.03 6.74
CA LYS A 14 7.67 6.53 6.34
C LYS A 14 7.90 6.35 4.83
N ILE A 15 7.63 5.15 4.30
CA ILE A 15 7.83 4.85 2.88
C ILE A 15 6.84 5.60 2.00
N LEU A 16 5.57 5.69 2.42
CA LEU A 16 4.56 6.49 1.73
C LEU A 16 4.95 7.97 1.65
N LYS A 17 5.53 8.53 2.71
CA LYS A 17 6.07 9.90 2.71
C LYS A 17 7.22 10.05 1.72
N LEU A 18 8.15 9.09 1.66
CA LEU A 18 9.25 9.09 0.67
C LEU A 18 8.73 8.95 -0.78
N MET A 19 7.66 8.18 -0.99
CA MET A 19 6.93 8.09 -2.25
C MET A 19 6.11 9.35 -2.60
N LYS A 20 6.21 10.42 -1.80
CA LYS A 20 5.44 11.67 -1.93
C LYS A 20 3.93 11.46 -1.84
N ARG A 21 3.49 10.51 -1.00
CA ARG A 21 2.09 10.17 -0.73
C ARG A 21 1.69 10.38 0.75
N PRO A 22 1.79 11.61 1.30
CA PRO A 22 1.48 11.87 2.71
C PRO A 22 -0.01 11.66 3.07
N ALA A 23 -0.91 11.67 2.10
CA ALA A 23 -2.35 11.56 2.34
C ALA A 23 -2.84 10.14 2.73
N PHE A 24 -1.97 9.11 2.66
CA PHE A 24 -2.32 7.71 2.91
C PHE A 24 -2.01 7.24 4.34
N GLU A 25 -1.47 8.12 5.18
CA GLU A 25 -0.77 7.74 6.41
C GLU A 25 -1.70 7.33 7.57
N ASP A 26 -3.00 7.67 7.56
CA ASP A 26 -3.75 7.60 8.84
C ASP A 26 -5.11 6.89 8.87
N LYS A 27 -5.72 6.49 7.75
CA LYS A 27 -7.09 5.89 7.81
C LYS A 27 -7.40 4.81 6.79
N THR A 28 -6.40 4.23 6.15
CA THR A 28 -6.64 3.30 5.03
C THR A 28 -7.32 2.00 5.50
N LEU A 29 -6.89 1.41 6.63
CA LEU A 29 -7.56 0.24 7.22
C LEU A 29 -8.99 0.54 7.66
N ALA A 30 -9.21 1.66 8.35
CA ALA A 30 -10.54 2.07 8.77
C ALA A 30 -11.49 2.29 7.58
N ARG A 31 -10.98 2.84 6.47
CA ARG A 31 -11.74 2.98 5.22
C ARG A 31 -12.09 1.64 4.61
N ILE A 32 -11.14 0.71 4.54
CA ILE A 32 -11.39 -0.65 4.02
C ILE A 32 -12.47 -1.35 4.84
N LYS A 33 -12.37 -1.29 6.17
CA LYS A 33 -13.40 -1.84 7.08
C LYS A 33 -14.76 -1.22 6.82
N ASN A 34 -14.84 0.11 6.72
CA ASN A 34 -16.09 0.82 6.47
C ASN A 34 -16.69 0.53 5.08
N TRP A 35 -15.86 0.33 4.06
CA TRP A 35 -16.34 -0.11 2.73
C TRP A 35 -16.92 -1.52 2.78
N ARG A 36 -16.27 -2.44 3.50
CA ARG A 36 -16.77 -3.81 3.69
C ARG A 36 -18.06 -3.86 4.51
N GLU A 37 -18.23 -2.96 5.49
CA GLU A 37 -19.49 -2.82 6.23
C GLU A 37 -20.65 -2.36 5.32
N GLN A 38 -20.39 -1.40 4.42
CA GLN A 38 -21.40 -0.88 3.50
C GLN A 38 -21.68 -1.82 2.33
N CYS A 39 -20.68 -2.58 1.89
CA CYS A 39 -20.78 -3.48 0.75
C CYS A 39 -19.94 -4.74 1.01
N PRO A 40 -20.52 -5.78 1.64
CA PRO A 40 -19.81 -7.01 1.97
C PRO A 40 -19.26 -7.76 0.75
N ASP A 41 -19.91 -7.63 -0.41
CA ASP A 41 -19.51 -8.27 -1.67
C ASP A 41 -18.47 -7.44 -2.47
N LEU A 42 -17.93 -6.37 -1.89
CA LEU A 42 -16.96 -5.50 -2.53
C LEU A 42 -15.61 -6.21 -2.67
N ILE A 43 -15.18 -6.40 -3.92
CA ILE A 43 -13.85 -6.91 -4.24
C ILE A 43 -12.87 -5.74 -4.30
N ILE A 44 -11.84 -5.78 -3.47
CA ILE A 44 -10.79 -4.76 -3.39
C ILE A 44 -9.49 -5.32 -3.95
N ARG A 45 -8.96 -4.65 -4.98
CA ARG A 45 -7.63 -4.89 -5.53
C ARG A 45 -6.71 -3.73 -5.18
N SER A 46 -5.48 -4.06 -4.80
CA SER A 46 -4.40 -3.09 -4.67
C SER A 46 -3.07 -3.64 -5.18
N THR A 47 -2.15 -2.72 -5.46
CA THR A 47 -0.77 -3.01 -5.81
C THR A 47 0.18 -2.38 -4.81
N PHE A 48 1.26 -3.09 -4.49
CA PHE A 48 2.29 -2.69 -3.56
C PHE A 48 3.67 -2.78 -4.23
N ILE A 49 4.56 -1.90 -3.82
CA ILE A 49 5.95 -1.83 -4.28
C ILE A 49 6.84 -2.11 -3.08
N VAL A 50 7.71 -3.10 -3.17
CA VAL A 50 8.67 -3.49 -2.12
C VAL A 50 10.10 -3.23 -2.59
N GLY A 51 11.04 -3.09 -1.66
CA GLY A 51 12.43 -2.75 -1.96
C GLY A 51 12.60 -1.30 -2.40
N PHE A 52 11.71 -0.40 -1.97
CA PHE A 52 11.84 1.02 -2.25
C PHE A 52 13.09 1.60 -1.55
N PRO A 53 13.84 2.55 -2.15
CA PRO A 53 14.99 3.17 -1.50
C PRO A 53 14.64 3.78 -0.13
N GLY A 54 15.26 3.27 0.94
CA GLY A 54 14.97 3.65 2.33
C GLY A 54 14.01 2.73 3.09
N GLU A 55 13.47 1.69 2.44
CA GLU A 55 12.71 0.60 3.08
C GLU A 55 13.60 -0.21 4.00
N THR A 56 13.19 -0.34 5.26
CA THR A 56 13.82 -1.21 6.26
C THR A 56 13.02 -2.48 6.47
N GLU A 57 13.61 -3.46 7.14
CA GLU A 57 12.90 -4.69 7.55
C GLU A 57 11.65 -4.37 8.40
N GLU A 58 11.72 -3.35 9.25
CA GLU A 58 10.57 -2.89 10.06
C GLU A 58 9.44 -2.34 9.19
N ASP A 59 9.78 -1.58 8.14
CA ASP A 59 8.80 -1.05 7.18
C ASP A 59 8.11 -2.19 6.40
N PHE A 60 8.89 -3.22 6.05
CA PHE A 60 8.39 -4.40 5.37
C PHE A 60 7.50 -5.26 6.27
N GLN A 61 7.90 -5.50 7.52
CA GLN A 61 7.07 -6.23 8.49
C GLN A 61 5.76 -5.48 8.77
N TYR A 62 5.81 -4.16 8.90
CA TYR A 62 4.61 -3.33 9.02
C TYR A 62 3.65 -3.52 7.85
N LEU A 63 4.17 -3.62 6.62
CA LEU A 63 3.36 -3.91 5.44
C LEU A 63 2.68 -5.29 5.52
N LEU A 64 3.38 -6.31 5.99
CA LEU A 64 2.81 -7.66 6.14
C LEU A 64 1.68 -7.69 7.18
N ASP A 65 1.91 -7.06 8.33
CA ASP A 65 0.90 -6.96 9.40
C ASP A 65 -0.33 -6.18 8.91
N TRP A 66 -0.10 -5.09 8.17
CA TRP A 66 -1.15 -4.29 7.58
C TRP A 66 -1.97 -5.07 6.54
N LEU A 67 -1.32 -5.85 5.66
CA LEU A 67 -2.01 -6.68 4.67
C LEU A 67 -2.87 -7.75 5.34
N THR A 68 -2.36 -8.33 6.43
CA THR A 68 -3.08 -9.29 7.26
C THR A 68 -4.35 -8.67 7.85
N GLU A 69 -4.29 -7.43 8.32
CA GLU A 69 -5.48 -6.74 8.84
C GLU A 69 -6.44 -6.28 7.73
N ALA A 70 -5.90 -5.82 6.58
CA ALA A 70 -6.68 -5.28 5.48
C ALA A 70 -7.55 -6.33 4.76
N GLN A 71 -7.12 -7.60 4.76
CA GLN A 71 -7.84 -8.72 4.14
C GLN A 71 -8.29 -8.41 2.70
N LEU A 72 -7.38 -7.89 1.87
CA LEU A 72 -7.67 -7.53 0.48
C LEU A 72 -7.91 -8.78 -0.38
N ASP A 73 -8.82 -8.70 -1.34
CA ASP A 73 -9.21 -9.84 -2.18
C ASP A 73 -8.16 -10.13 -3.27
N ARG A 74 -7.48 -9.09 -3.75
CA ARG A 74 -6.43 -9.21 -4.76
C ARG A 74 -5.28 -8.26 -4.47
N VAL A 75 -4.07 -8.82 -4.37
CA VAL A 75 -2.85 -8.07 -4.08
C VAL A 75 -1.82 -8.36 -5.16
N GLY A 76 -1.33 -7.30 -5.80
CA GLY A 76 -0.12 -7.35 -6.64
C GLY A 76 1.07 -6.83 -5.86
N CYS A 77 2.19 -7.53 -5.88
CA CYS A 77 3.45 -7.07 -5.30
C CYS A 77 4.49 -6.94 -6.41
N PHE A 78 5.15 -5.79 -6.47
CA PHE A 78 6.18 -5.49 -7.46
C PHE A 78 7.45 -5.04 -6.75
N GLN A 79 8.60 -5.46 -7.24
CA GLN A 79 9.87 -4.92 -6.77
C GLN A 79 10.05 -3.51 -7.36
N TYR A 80 10.57 -2.58 -6.54
CA TYR A 80 10.97 -1.27 -7.03
C TYR A 80 11.99 -1.41 -8.16
N SER A 81 11.75 -0.69 -9.25
CA SER A 81 12.67 -0.61 -10.38
C SER A 81 13.17 0.82 -10.51
N PRO A 82 14.48 1.07 -10.35
CA PRO A 82 15.04 2.41 -10.47
C PRO A 82 15.03 2.86 -11.92
N VAL A 83 14.04 3.65 -12.29
CA VAL A 83 14.01 4.33 -13.60
C VAL A 83 14.99 5.50 -13.56
N GLU A 84 15.74 5.71 -14.64
CA GLU A 84 16.69 6.81 -14.75
C GLU A 84 16.00 8.17 -14.50
N GLY A 85 16.57 8.98 -13.62
CA GLY A 85 16.01 10.28 -13.21
C GLY A 85 14.91 10.24 -12.14
N ALA A 86 14.54 9.06 -11.61
CA ALA A 86 13.57 8.97 -10.51
C ALA A 86 14.14 9.63 -9.23
N PRO A 87 13.42 10.57 -8.58
CA PRO A 87 13.88 11.22 -7.34
C PRO A 87 14.14 10.23 -6.20
N ALA A 88 13.47 9.07 -6.23
CA ALA A 88 13.67 7.99 -5.28
C ALA A 88 15.08 7.40 -5.32
N ASN A 89 15.80 7.50 -6.44
CA ASN A 89 17.18 7.01 -6.56
C ASN A 89 18.20 7.84 -5.77
N LEU A 90 17.80 9.02 -5.27
CA LEU A 90 18.66 9.95 -4.53
C LEU A 90 18.47 9.88 -3.00
N LEU A 91 17.62 8.97 -2.54
CA LEU A 91 17.28 8.77 -1.13
C LEU A 91 18.22 7.78 -0.43
#